data_AF-A0A661FJS2-F1
#
_entry.id   AF-A0A661FJS2-F1
#
_cell.length_a   1.000
_cell.length_b   1.000
_cell.length_c   1.000
_cell.angle_alpha   90.00
_cell.angle_beta   90.00
_cell.angle_gamma   90.00
#
_symmetry.space_group_name_H-M   'P 1'
#
loop_
_entity.id
_entity.type
_entity.pdbx_description
1 polymer ?
#
loop_
_entity_poly.entity_id
_entity_poly.type
_entity_poly.pdbx_seq_one_letter_code
_entity_poly.pdbx_strand_id
1 'polypeptide(L)'
;MVNGTFLRAAILLGIFCLAGPAVNAAEMYVTPALTYVDDDPDRAADDVMGGQITVGWKLSPRVFVEGVLGYADMPGFFQDIDIVDLTANVLFSLGPDTRLSPYVLAGTGIMRTSSNVLETETSALANLGIGVMYRFGESPVSLRLEYRQRFELYNTVTYTDPITSLGIQYSFGKKTEVVAAPVWRDGDDDNDGIMNSADVCPGTPVGQSVNARGCPRDSDFDGVGDDDDQCPNTARGAIVNAVGCSDDQDVDGYKNSVDECLETNLGARVDSGGCQILAVIDLPSVKFETGSDTIVDGYQIELNRAAASLV
;
A
#
# COMPACT_ATOMS: atom_id res chain seq x y z
N MET A 1 -27.85 -13.66 48.29
CA MET A 1 -26.93 -12.71 48.98
C MET A 1 -25.74 -12.55 48.05
N VAL A 2 -25.55 -11.37 47.46
CA VAL A 2 -24.43 -11.09 46.55
C VAL A 2 -23.16 -11.07 47.39
N ASN A 3 -22.42 -12.18 47.38
CA ASN A 3 -21.30 -12.43 48.29
C ASN A 3 -20.13 -11.47 47.98
N GLY A 4 -19.52 -10.93 49.04
CA GLY A 4 -18.48 -9.89 49.01
C GLY A 4 -17.15 -10.28 48.33
N THR A 5 -17.10 -11.38 47.59
CA THR A 5 -15.96 -11.86 46.80
C THR A 5 -15.72 -10.98 45.57
N PHE A 6 -16.79 -10.53 44.90
CA PHE A 6 -16.72 -9.62 43.74
C PHE A 6 -16.07 -8.27 44.08
N LEU A 7 -16.30 -7.76 45.30
CA LEU A 7 -15.77 -6.46 45.73
C LEU A 7 -14.26 -6.51 46.02
N ARG A 8 -13.68 -7.69 46.28
CA ARG A 8 -12.25 -7.86 46.57
C ARG A 8 -11.41 -8.18 45.33
N ALA A 9 -11.97 -8.87 44.34
CA ALA A 9 -11.33 -9.05 43.03
C ALA A 9 -11.14 -7.71 42.27
N ALA A 10 -12.08 -6.77 42.45
CA ALA A 10 -11.98 -5.42 41.88
C ALA A 10 -10.82 -4.59 42.46
N ILE A 11 -10.37 -4.86 43.69
CA ILE A 11 -9.28 -4.12 44.35
C ILE A 11 -7.90 -4.56 43.81
N LEU A 12 -7.74 -5.83 43.42
CA LEU A 12 -6.50 -6.34 42.81
C LEU A 12 -6.32 -5.89 41.34
N LEU A 13 -7.41 -5.76 40.58
CA LEU A 13 -7.39 -5.14 39.25
C LEU A 13 -6.91 -3.68 39.28
N GLY A 14 -7.25 -2.96 40.36
CA GLY A 14 -6.87 -1.56 40.55
C GLY A 14 -5.37 -1.32 40.64
N ILE A 15 -4.58 -2.28 41.13
CA ILE A 15 -3.13 -2.12 41.31
C ILE A 15 -2.36 -2.35 40.00
N PHE A 16 -2.82 -3.27 39.13
CA PHE A 16 -2.16 -3.52 37.85
C PHE A 16 -2.53 -2.49 36.77
N CYS A 17 -3.74 -1.93 36.80
CA CYS A 17 -4.13 -0.80 35.93
C CYS A 17 -3.32 0.48 36.19
N LEU A 18 -2.76 0.66 37.39
CA LEU A 18 -2.05 1.88 37.79
C LEU A 18 -0.53 1.80 37.66
N ALA A 19 0.03 0.60 37.45
CA ALA A 19 1.46 0.38 37.24
C ALA A 19 1.78 0.10 35.76
N GLY A 20 1.05 0.73 34.84
CA GLY A 20 1.46 0.76 33.44
C GLY A 20 2.92 1.22 33.36
N PRO A 21 3.76 0.57 32.54
CA PRO A 21 5.15 1.02 32.41
C PRO A 21 5.12 2.47 31.96
N ALA A 22 5.98 3.32 32.55
CA ALA A 22 6.08 4.75 32.27
C ALA A 22 6.56 5.01 30.82
N VAL A 23 5.77 4.60 29.84
CA VAL A 23 6.09 4.58 28.41
C VAL A 23 5.01 5.41 27.75
N ASN A 24 5.33 6.68 27.50
CA ASN A 24 4.49 7.71 26.91
C ASN A 24 3.95 7.40 25.48
N ALA A 25 3.94 6.14 25.03
CA ALA A 25 3.52 5.74 23.68
C ALA A 25 2.99 4.30 23.54
N ALA A 26 2.85 3.51 24.62
CA ALA A 26 2.41 2.12 24.50
C ALA A 26 0.89 2.02 24.27
N GLU A 27 0.47 1.41 23.16
CA GLU A 27 -0.96 1.14 22.87
C GLU A 27 -1.51 0.15 23.91
N MET A 28 -2.47 0.58 24.71
CA MET A 28 -3.14 -0.26 25.70
C MET A 28 -4.29 -1.04 25.04
N TYR A 29 -4.59 -2.25 25.49
CA TYR A 29 -5.76 -3.00 25.05
C TYR A 29 -6.38 -3.79 26.19
N VAL A 30 -7.66 -4.12 26.02
CA VAL A 30 -8.41 -4.97 26.96
C VAL A 30 -9.05 -6.11 26.17
N THR A 31 -8.97 -7.33 26.70
CA THR A 31 -9.52 -8.55 26.10
C THR A 31 -10.32 -9.35 27.12
N PRO A 32 -11.65 -9.17 27.20
CA PRO A 32 -12.53 -10.19 27.76
C PRO A 32 -12.50 -11.46 26.89
N ALA A 33 -12.42 -12.62 27.52
CA ALA A 33 -12.44 -13.92 26.84
C ALA A 33 -13.22 -14.97 27.63
N LEU A 34 -13.86 -15.86 26.91
CA LEU A 34 -14.41 -17.11 27.44
C LEU A 34 -13.30 -18.16 27.41
N THR A 35 -13.17 -18.94 28.47
CA THR A 35 -12.14 -19.97 28.60
C THR A 35 -12.78 -21.34 28.78
N TYR A 36 -12.14 -22.36 28.25
CA TYR A 36 -12.45 -23.76 28.50
C TYR A 36 -11.18 -24.42 29.04
N VAL A 37 -11.30 -25.03 30.21
CA VAL A 37 -10.22 -25.77 30.89
C VAL A 37 -10.52 -27.24 30.70
N ASP A 38 -9.61 -27.93 30.01
CA ASP A 38 -9.64 -29.37 29.84
C ASP A 38 -8.81 -29.95 30.99
N ASP A 39 -9.49 -30.43 32.02
CA ASP A 39 -8.85 -30.91 33.25
C ASP A 39 -8.50 -32.40 33.09
N ASP A 40 -7.25 -32.75 33.40
CA ASP A 40 -6.75 -34.12 33.35
C ASP A 40 -7.56 -35.02 34.32
N PRO A 41 -7.86 -36.29 33.97
CA PRO A 41 -8.49 -37.26 34.87
C PRO A 41 -7.85 -37.39 36.27
N ASP A 42 -6.60 -36.97 36.46
CA ASP A 42 -5.91 -36.93 37.75
C ASP A 42 -6.56 -36.00 38.81
N ARG A 43 -7.37 -35.01 38.40
CA ARG A 43 -8.09 -34.10 39.33
C ARG A 43 -9.52 -34.54 39.68
N ALA A 44 -10.03 -35.60 39.05
CA ALA A 44 -11.41 -36.08 39.22
C ALA A 44 -12.49 -34.98 39.10
N ALA A 45 -12.26 -34.01 38.22
CA ALA A 45 -13.16 -32.91 37.91
C ALA A 45 -13.64 -33.00 36.44
N ASP A 46 -14.85 -32.53 36.16
CA ASP A 46 -15.38 -32.40 34.80
C ASP A 46 -14.79 -31.16 34.10
N ASP A 47 -14.71 -31.15 32.77
CA ASP A 47 -14.26 -29.99 32.01
C ASP A 47 -15.05 -28.72 32.36
N VAL A 48 -14.36 -27.58 32.43
CA VAL A 48 -14.94 -26.35 32.98
C VAL A 48 -14.90 -25.18 32.03
N MET A 49 -16.00 -24.42 32.01
CA MET A 49 -16.06 -23.10 31.39
C MET A 49 -15.74 -22.01 32.40
N GLY A 50 -14.81 -21.13 32.03
CA GLY A 50 -14.42 -19.96 32.81
C GLY A 50 -14.42 -18.69 31.96
N GLY A 51 -13.88 -17.63 32.53
CA GLY A 51 -13.64 -16.39 31.82
C GLY A 51 -12.37 -15.71 32.28
N GLN A 52 -11.78 -14.91 31.41
CA GLN A 52 -10.64 -14.07 31.76
C GLN A 52 -10.80 -12.65 31.22
N ILE A 53 -10.22 -11.70 31.94
CA ILE A 53 -10.03 -10.33 31.46
C ILE A 53 -8.54 -10.07 31.41
N THR A 54 -8.07 -9.74 30.21
CA THR A 54 -6.68 -9.33 29.97
C THR A 54 -6.61 -7.82 29.81
N VAL A 55 -5.65 -7.18 30.48
CA VAL A 55 -5.23 -5.80 30.22
C VAL A 55 -3.78 -5.86 29.74
N GLY A 56 -3.48 -5.29 28.58
CA GLY A 56 -2.15 -5.37 28.02
C GLY A 56 -1.67 -4.09 27.37
N TRP A 57 -0.36 -4.04 27.14
CA TRP A 57 0.34 -2.92 26.51
C TRP A 57 1.25 -3.44 25.41
N LYS A 58 1.19 -2.79 24.24
CA LYS A 58 2.11 -3.00 23.13
C LYS A 58 3.37 -2.18 23.38
N LEU A 59 4.49 -2.86 23.66
CA LEU A 59 5.78 -2.19 23.91
C LEU A 59 6.56 -1.97 22.61
N SER A 60 6.39 -2.85 21.64
CA SER A 60 6.97 -2.76 20.29
C SER A 60 6.04 -3.45 19.29
N PRO A 61 6.32 -3.41 17.97
CA PRO A 61 5.52 -4.15 17.00
C PRO A 61 5.40 -5.66 17.25
N ARG A 62 6.31 -6.25 18.03
CA ARG A 62 6.33 -7.71 18.30
C ARG A 62 6.19 -8.08 19.77
N VAL A 63 6.45 -7.17 20.71
CA VAL A 63 6.50 -7.46 22.14
C VAL A 63 5.37 -6.76 22.87
N PHE A 64 4.64 -7.54 23.65
CA PHE A 64 3.50 -7.10 24.44
C PHE A 64 3.65 -7.63 25.86
N VAL A 65 3.11 -6.88 26.83
CA VAL A 65 3.02 -7.30 28.23
C VAL A 65 1.57 -7.27 28.66
N GLU A 66 1.15 -8.26 29.43
CA GLU A 66 -0.24 -8.50 29.79
C GLU A 66 -0.38 -8.83 31.27
N GLY A 67 -1.37 -8.24 31.93
CA GLY A 67 -1.93 -8.73 33.18
C GLY A 67 -3.27 -9.41 32.90
N VAL A 68 -3.48 -10.61 33.45
CA VAL A 68 -4.69 -11.40 33.23
C VAL A 68 -5.30 -11.77 34.57
N LEU A 69 -6.58 -11.47 34.74
CA LEU A 69 -7.41 -12.02 35.81
C LEU A 69 -8.29 -13.13 35.22
N GLY A 70 -8.12 -14.36 35.68
CA GLY A 70 -8.95 -15.51 35.32
C GLY A 70 -9.90 -15.91 36.44
N TYR A 71 -11.06 -16.46 36.06
CA TYR A 71 -12.04 -17.08 36.95
C TYR A 71 -12.58 -18.35 36.30
N ALA A 72 -12.65 -19.43 37.06
CA ALA A 72 -13.34 -20.66 36.68
C ALA A 72 -14.15 -21.18 37.87
N ASP A 73 -15.37 -21.62 37.59
CA ASP A 73 -16.30 -22.23 38.55
C ASP A 73 -16.47 -23.69 38.17
N MET A 74 -15.98 -24.59 39.01
CA MET A 74 -15.92 -26.03 38.78
C MET A 74 -16.95 -26.74 39.67
N PRO A 75 -18.17 -27.00 39.18
CA PRO A 75 -19.17 -27.74 39.93
C PRO A 75 -18.84 -29.23 39.90
N GLY A 76 -18.47 -29.81 41.04
CA GLY A 76 -18.17 -31.24 41.17
C GLY A 76 -19.29 -32.03 41.87
N PHE A 77 -19.27 -33.36 41.73
CA PHE A 77 -20.29 -34.23 42.34
C PHE A 77 -20.26 -34.25 43.88
N PHE A 78 -19.10 -33.97 44.49
CA PHE A 78 -18.88 -33.97 45.95
C PHE A 78 -18.30 -32.66 46.51
N GLN A 79 -17.81 -31.77 45.65
CA GLN A 79 -17.07 -30.58 46.03
C GLN A 79 -17.18 -29.54 44.91
N ASP A 80 -17.46 -28.30 45.28
CA ASP A 80 -17.43 -27.16 44.37
C ASP A 80 -16.09 -26.46 44.53
N ILE A 81 -15.44 -26.12 43.42
CA ILE A 81 -14.12 -25.48 43.41
C ILE A 81 -14.21 -24.19 42.60
N ASP A 82 -13.90 -23.08 43.27
CA ASP A 82 -13.74 -21.77 42.64
C ASP A 82 -12.25 -21.49 42.46
N ILE A 83 -11.85 -21.15 41.25
CA ILE A 83 -10.49 -20.75 40.92
C ILE A 83 -10.46 -19.28 40.52
N VAL A 84 -9.56 -18.53 41.13
CA VAL A 84 -9.19 -17.16 40.71
C VAL A 84 -7.69 -17.12 40.49
N ASP A 85 -7.25 -16.74 39.29
CA ASP A 85 -5.83 -16.57 38.98
C ASP A 85 -5.50 -15.15 38.54
N LEU A 86 -4.30 -14.70 38.90
CA LEU A 86 -3.70 -13.46 38.44
C LEU A 86 -2.34 -13.76 37.84
N THR A 87 -2.20 -13.54 36.53
CA THR A 87 -0.96 -13.83 35.79
C THR A 87 -0.42 -12.60 35.08
N ALA A 88 0.91 -12.52 34.99
CA ALA A 88 1.63 -11.56 34.16
C ALA A 88 2.30 -12.32 33.02
N ASN A 89 1.99 -11.93 31.78
CA ASN A 89 2.50 -12.59 30.58
C ASN A 89 3.33 -11.63 29.73
N VAL A 90 4.32 -12.19 29.04
CA VAL A 90 4.99 -11.57 27.90
C VAL A 90 4.54 -12.31 26.65
N LEU A 91 4.06 -11.54 25.66
CA LEU A 91 3.61 -12.06 24.39
C LEU A 91 4.53 -11.59 23.27
N PHE A 92 4.90 -12.52 22.39
CA PHE A 92 5.74 -12.29 21.24
C PHE A 92 4.99 -12.65 19.94
N SER A 93 4.74 -11.65 19.09
CA SER A 93 4.14 -11.86 17.77
C SER A 93 5.19 -12.36 16.76
N LEU A 94 4.86 -13.43 16.06
CA LEU A 94 5.78 -14.15 15.17
C LEU A 94 5.84 -13.58 13.74
N GLY A 95 4.91 -12.70 13.38
CA GLY A 95 4.78 -12.16 12.03
C GLY A 95 4.73 -10.63 11.99
N PRO A 96 4.76 -10.03 10.79
CA PRO A 96 4.40 -8.63 10.62
C PRO A 96 2.94 -8.39 11.05
N ASP A 97 2.62 -7.14 11.39
CA ASP A 97 1.28 -6.71 11.80
C ASP A 97 0.31 -6.81 10.61
N THR A 98 -0.21 -8.02 10.40
CA THR A 98 -1.11 -8.39 9.30
C THR A 98 -2.48 -8.77 9.86
N ARG A 99 -3.44 -9.04 8.95
CA ARG A 99 -4.80 -9.45 9.31
C ARG A 99 -4.84 -10.66 10.25
N LEU A 100 -3.92 -11.60 10.10
CA LEU A 100 -3.81 -12.79 10.93
C LEU A 100 -2.40 -12.84 11.54
N SER A 101 -2.31 -12.60 12.84
CA SER A 101 -1.03 -12.51 13.55
C SER A 101 -0.89 -13.64 14.56
N PRO A 102 -0.08 -14.67 14.26
CA PRO A 102 0.27 -15.68 15.24
C PRO A 102 1.21 -15.11 16.29
N TYR A 103 1.10 -15.62 17.51
CA TYR A 103 1.95 -15.24 18.63
C TYR A 103 2.19 -16.42 19.57
N VAL A 104 3.24 -16.28 20.38
CA VAL A 104 3.51 -17.13 21.54
C VAL A 104 3.48 -16.25 22.79
N LEU A 105 3.16 -16.84 23.93
CA LEU A 105 3.22 -16.16 25.22
C LEU A 105 3.80 -17.07 26.28
N ALA A 106 4.38 -16.46 27.30
CA ALA A 106 4.78 -17.12 28.52
C ALA A 106 4.56 -16.18 29.70
N GLY A 107 4.26 -16.74 30.87
CA GLY A 107 4.00 -15.93 32.04
C GLY A 107 4.04 -16.70 33.34
N THR A 108 3.82 -15.96 34.41
CA THR A 108 3.80 -16.48 35.78
C THR A 108 2.75 -15.74 36.59
N GLY A 109 2.32 -16.32 37.69
CA GLY A 109 1.24 -15.76 38.47
C GLY A 109 0.99 -16.49 39.77
N ILE A 110 -0.14 -16.16 40.35
CA ILE A 110 -0.68 -16.79 41.55
C ILE A 110 -2.08 -17.29 41.26
N MET A 111 -2.43 -18.42 41.86
CA MET A 111 -3.77 -18.99 41.82
C MET A 111 -4.30 -19.14 43.22
N ARG A 112 -5.55 -18.77 43.42
CA ARG A 112 -6.28 -19.03 44.65
C ARG A 112 -7.39 -20.01 44.34
N THR A 113 -7.38 -21.14 45.04
CA THR A 113 -8.36 -22.21 44.89
C THR A 113 -9.16 -22.29 46.17
N SER A 114 -10.45 -21.99 46.10
CA SER A 114 -11.37 -22.11 47.23
C SER A 114 -12.37 -23.22 47.01
N SER A 115 -12.80 -23.84 48.10
CA SER A 115 -13.77 -24.91 48.04
C SER A 115 -14.70 -24.95 49.26
N ASN A 116 -15.84 -25.62 49.09
CA ASN A 116 -16.80 -25.92 50.14
C ASN A 116 -16.36 -27.06 51.08
N VAL A 117 -15.34 -27.86 50.72
CA VAL A 117 -14.88 -29.01 51.53
C VAL A 117 -13.46 -28.84 52.08
N LEU A 118 -12.55 -28.24 51.29
CA LEU A 118 -11.14 -28.05 51.66
C LEU A 118 -10.84 -26.60 52.06
N GLU A 119 -9.74 -26.41 52.81
CA GLU A 119 -9.23 -25.06 53.07
C GLU A 119 -8.82 -24.37 51.77
N THR A 120 -8.84 -23.03 51.78
CA THR A 120 -8.46 -22.25 50.60
C THR A 120 -6.94 -22.26 50.43
N GLU A 121 -6.50 -22.61 49.23
CA GLU A 121 -5.07 -22.75 48.91
C GLU A 121 -4.60 -21.64 47.98
N THR A 122 -3.30 -21.35 48.03
CA THR A 122 -2.65 -20.40 47.11
C THR A 122 -1.39 -21.02 46.51
N SER A 123 -1.37 -21.15 45.19
CA SER A 123 -0.31 -21.79 44.42
C SER A 123 0.39 -20.79 43.50
N ALA A 124 1.67 -21.01 43.24
CA ALA A 124 2.38 -20.30 42.18
C ALA A 124 2.04 -20.93 40.82
N LEU A 125 1.97 -20.10 39.78
CA LEU A 125 1.68 -20.53 38.42
C LEU A 125 2.82 -20.16 37.47
N ALA A 126 3.05 -21.02 36.49
CA ALA A 126 3.71 -20.67 35.24
C ALA A 126 2.79 -21.04 34.07
N ASN A 127 2.93 -20.39 32.92
CA ASN A 127 2.19 -20.76 31.73
C ASN A 127 3.02 -20.56 30.46
N LEU A 128 2.67 -21.31 29.43
CA LEU A 128 3.16 -21.15 28.07
C LEU A 128 1.97 -21.31 27.12
N GLY A 129 1.89 -20.46 26.11
CA GLY A 129 0.76 -20.49 25.19
C GLY A 129 1.14 -20.10 23.78
N ILE A 130 0.24 -20.46 22.87
CA ILE A 130 0.24 -20.06 21.48
C ILE A 130 -1.12 -19.46 21.17
N GLY A 131 -1.16 -18.56 20.19
CA GLY A 131 -2.44 -18.05 19.75
C GLY A 131 -2.36 -17.33 18.43
N VAL A 132 -3.54 -16.93 17.98
CA VAL A 132 -3.73 -16.18 16.75
C VAL A 132 -4.66 -15.01 17.02
N MET A 133 -4.29 -13.86 16.49
CA MET A 133 -5.10 -12.65 16.51
C MET A 133 -5.59 -12.35 15.11
N TYR A 134 -6.90 -12.21 14.95
CA TYR A 134 -7.55 -11.77 13.71
C TYR A 134 -7.98 -10.32 13.84
N ARG A 135 -7.43 -9.44 13.00
CA ARG A 135 -7.71 -7.99 13.00
C ARG A 135 -8.75 -7.62 11.94
N PHE A 136 -9.75 -6.84 12.32
CA PHE A 136 -10.80 -6.38 11.41
C PHE A 136 -10.39 -5.10 10.67
N GLY A 137 -9.40 -5.21 9.79
CA GLY A 137 -8.89 -4.06 9.02
C GLY A 137 -8.33 -2.97 9.92
N GLU A 138 -8.87 -1.76 9.81
CA GLU A 138 -8.44 -0.61 10.63
C GLU A 138 -9.14 -0.53 12.00
N SER A 139 -10.14 -1.39 12.25
CA SER A 139 -10.92 -1.40 13.49
C SER A 139 -10.04 -1.54 14.74
N PRO A 140 -10.39 -0.86 15.86
CA PRO A 140 -9.75 -1.10 17.15
C PRO A 140 -10.10 -2.46 17.75
N VAL A 141 -11.09 -3.16 17.18
CA VAL A 141 -11.53 -4.49 17.63
C VAL A 141 -10.75 -5.58 16.89
N SER A 142 -10.37 -6.63 17.60
CA SER A 142 -9.74 -7.85 17.07
C SER A 142 -10.31 -9.09 17.76
N LEU A 143 -10.30 -10.23 17.08
CA LEU A 143 -10.64 -11.53 17.65
C LEU A 143 -9.35 -12.26 18.04
N ARG A 144 -9.34 -12.91 19.21
CA ARG A 144 -8.18 -13.64 19.73
C ARG A 144 -8.58 -15.07 20.05
N LEU A 145 -7.86 -16.03 19.49
CA LEU A 145 -7.91 -17.44 19.87
C LEU A 145 -6.58 -17.81 20.50
N GLU A 146 -6.61 -18.48 21.65
CA GLU A 146 -5.43 -18.83 22.43
C GLU A 146 -5.55 -20.25 22.97
N TYR A 147 -4.44 -20.99 22.94
CA TYR A 147 -4.25 -22.25 23.64
C TYR A 147 -3.06 -22.10 24.60
N ARG A 148 -3.27 -22.38 25.88
CA ARG A 148 -2.31 -22.15 26.95
C ARG A 148 -2.18 -23.41 27.81
N GLN A 149 -0.96 -23.85 28.04
CA GLN A 149 -0.65 -24.82 29.09
C GLN A 149 -0.38 -24.05 30.38
N ARG A 150 -1.19 -24.29 31.42
CA ARG A 150 -0.95 -23.81 32.78
C ARG A 150 -0.17 -24.87 33.56
N PHE A 151 0.80 -24.44 34.34
CA PHE A 151 1.58 -25.25 35.26
C PHE A 151 1.35 -24.73 36.68
N GLU A 152 0.71 -25.52 37.52
CA GLU A 152 0.55 -25.22 38.94
C GLU A 152 1.74 -25.80 39.71
N LEU A 153 2.48 -24.91 40.39
CA LEU A 153 3.66 -25.26 41.17
C LEU A 153 3.27 -25.40 42.64
N TYR A 154 2.96 -26.63 43.05
CA TYR A 154 2.55 -26.95 44.42
C TYR A 154 3.53 -27.96 45.06
N ASN A 155 4.35 -27.47 46.00
CA ASN A 155 5.39 -28.28 46.66
C ASN A 155 6.30 -29.01 45.64
N THR A 156 6.37 -30.36 45.68
CA THR A 156 7.16 -31.20 44.76
C THR A 156 6.35 -31.75 43.58
N VAL A 157 5.07 -31.37 43.45
CA VAL A 157 4.16 -31.86 42.40
C VAL A 157 3.81 -30.70 41.47
N THR A 158 3.83 -30.96 40.17
CA THR A 158 3.41 -30.00 39.15
C THR A 158 2.18 -30.53 38.46
N TYR A 159 1.08 -29.78 38.51
CA TYR A 159 -0.13 -30.09 37.74
C TYR A 159 -0.15 -29.27 36.47
N THR A 160 -0.72 -29.83 35.41
CA THR A 160 -0.75 -29.21 34.09
C THR A 160 -2.16 -29.16 33.54
N ASP A 161 -2.68 -27.97 33.32
CA ASP A 161 -4.05 -27.80 32.84
C ASP A 161 -4.04 -27.04 31.48
N PRO A 162 -4.44 -27.69 30.37
CA PRO A 162 -4.62 -27.02 29.10
C PRO A 162 -5.88 -26.13 29.10
N ILE A 163 -5.72 -24.91 28.58
CA ILE A 163 -6.75 -23.88 28.55
C ILE A 163 -6.89 -23.37 27.13
N THR A 164 -8.11 -23.41 26.59
CA THR A 164 -8.46 -22.76 25.31
C THR A 164 -9.29 -21.52 25.57
N SER A 165 -8.95 -20.40 24.94
CA SER A 165 -9.65 -19.13 25.14
C SER A 165 -10.06 -18.48 23.83
N LEU A 166 -11.29 -17.96 23.77
CA LEU A 166 -11.79 -17.12 22.69
C LEU A 166 -12.16 -15.75 23.23
N GLY A 167 -11.48 -14.72 22.76
CA GLY A 167 -11.61 -13.35 23.27
C GLY A 167 -11.83 -12.31 22.19
N ILE A 168 -12.43 -11.18 22.59
CA ILE A 168 -12.56 -9.98 21.78
C ILE A 168 -11.65 -8.93 22.38
N GLN A 169 -10.64 -8.51 21.64
CA GLN A 169 -9.69 -7.48 22.06
C GLN A 169 -10.13 -6.11 21.54
N TYR A 170 -10.17 -5.12 22.42
CA TYR A 170 -10.32 -3.72 22.06
C TYR A 170 -9.01 -2.98 22.35
N SER A 171 -8.42 -2.39 21.31
CA SER A 171 -7.15 -1.66 21.39
C SER A 171 -7.41 -0.15 21.47
N PHE A 172 -6.91 0.47 22.53
CA PHE A 172 -6.94 1.90 22.76
C PHE A 172 -5.69 2.54 22.16
N GLY A 173 -5.87 3.67 21.46
CA GLY A 173 -4.75 4.56 21.17
C GLY A 173 -4.13 4.49 19.79
N LYS A 174 -4.89 4.24 18.71
CA LYS A 174 -4.49 4.78 17.40
C LYS A 174 -4.65 6.30 17.42
N LYS A 175 -3.65 7.03 17.93
CA LYS A 175 -3.37 8.31 17.30
C LYS A 175 -2.83 7.94 15.93
N THR A 176 -3.62 8.19 14.89
CA THR A 176 -3.06 8.36 13.56
C THR A 176 -2.01 9.45 13.71
N GLU A 177 -0.75 9.06 13.92
CA GLU A 177 0.34 9.93 13.55
C GLU A 177 0.16 10.07 12.05
N VAL A 178 -0.52 11.15 11.67
CA VAL A 178 -0.24 11.78 10.40
C VAL A 178 1.23 12.13 10.55
N VAL A 179 2.10 11.22 10.12
CA VAL A 179 3.44 11.58 9.74
C VAL A 179 3.18 12.56 8.61
N ALA A 180 3.12 13.85 8.94
CA ALA A 180 3.26 14.88 7.95
C ALA A 180 4.52 14.47 7.21
N ALA A 181 4.37 14.10 5.94
CA ALA A 181 5.50 13.83 5.08
C ALA A 181 6.50 14.97 5.32
N PRO A 182 7.81 14.69 5.42
CA PRO A 182 8.79 15.77 5.51
C PRO A 182 8.44 16.76 4.42
N VAL A 183 8.12 17.99 4.81
CA VAL A 183 7.89 19.07 3.86
C VAL A 183 9.27 19.30 3.24
N TRP A 184 9.58 18.58 2.17
CA TRP A 184 10.59 19.02 1.24
C TRP A 184 10.11 20.40 0.84
N ARG A 185 10.86 21.43 1.26
CA ARG A 185 10.62 22.77 0.77
C ARG A 185 11.04 22.73 -0.68
N ASP A 186 10.12 22.29 -1.52
CA ASP A 186 10.27 22.26 -2.96
C ASP A 186 10.51 23.71 -3.39
N GLY A 187 11.69 23.94 -3.96
CA GLY A 187 12.11 25.25 -4.43
C GLY A 187 11.44 25.58 -5.76
N ASP A 188 11.76 26.76 -6.25
CA ASP A 188 11.50 27.21 -7.61
C ASP A 188 12.81 27.90 -8.02
N ASP A 189 13.72 27.12 -8.61
CA ASP A 189 15.12 27.50 -8.81
C ASP A 189 15.28 28.56 -9.90
N ASP A 190 14.40 28.57 -10.91
CA ASP A 190 14.39 29.51 -12.02
C ASP A 190 13.29 30.58 -11.90
N ASN A 191 12.41 30.49 -10.89
CA ASN A 191 11.38 31.47 -10.54
C ASN A 191 10.36 31.68 -11.67
N ASP A 192 10.03 30.62 -12.40
CA ASP A 192 8.99 30.64 -13.44
C ASP A 192 7.57 30.44 -12.87
N GLY A 193 7.47 30.13 -11.57
CA GLY A 193 6.23 29.91 -10.85
C GLY A 193 5.80 28.45 -10.73
N ILE A 194 6.59 27.51 -11.26
CA ILE A 194 6.41 26.07 -11.16
C ILE A 194 7.49 25.50 -10.24
N MET A 195 7.08 24.77 -9.20
CA MET A 195 8.06 24.21 -8.25
C MET A 195 8.93 23.14 -8.92
N ASN A 196 10.19 23.00 -8.49
CA ASN A 196 11.18 22.10 -9.07
C ASN A 196 10.69 20.65 -9.22
N SER A 197 9.83 20.15 -8.33
CA SER A 197 9.28 18.77 -8.46
C SER A 197 8.20 18.62 -9.54
N ALA A 198 7.60 19.72 -9.98
CA ALA A 198 6.58 19.79 -11.02
C ALA A 198 7.09 20.40 -12.33
N ASP A 199 8.29 20.98 -12.32
CA ASP A 199 8.92 21.58 -13.48
C ASP A 199 9.63 20.52 -14.35
N VAL A 200 9.23 20.49 -15.62
CA VAL A 200 9.76 19.61 -16.66
C VAL A 200 10.90 20.27 -17.44
N CYS A 201 10.98 21.60 -17.43
CA CYS A 201 11.90 22.41 -18.21
C CYS A 201 12.74 23.32 -17.30
N PRO A 202 13.70 22.76 -16.55
CA PRO A 202 14.49 23.53 -15.61
C PRO A 202 15.38 24.57 -16.31
N GLY A 203 15.40 25.78 -15.76
CA GLY A 203 16.22 26.88 -16.24
C GLY A 203 15.49 27.81 -17.20
N THR A 204 14.16 27.88 -17.12
CA THR A 204 13.37 28.85 -17.87
C THR A 204 13.82 30.27 -17.51
N PRO A 205 14.11 31.14 -18.50
CA PRO A 205 14.39 32.55 -18.28
C PRO A 205 13.37 33.25 -17.35
N VAL A 206 13.89 33.98 -16.35
CA VAL A 206 13.06 34.73 -15.38
C VAL A 206 12.11 35.69 -16.10
N GLY A 207 10.80 35.52 -15.87
CA GLY A 207 9.75 36.35 -16.43
C GLY A 207 9.19 35.87 -17.77
N GLN A 208 9.69 34.74 -18.30
CA GLN A 208 9.10 34.07 -19.45
C GLN A 208 7.78 33.39 -19.06
N SER A 209 6.81 33.40 -19.97
CA SER A 209 5.51 32.78 -19.73
C SER A 209 5.58 31.28 -19.97
N VAL A 210 5.46 30.48 -18.92
CA VAL A 210 5.48 29.02 -19.01
C VAL A 210 4.10 28.39 -18.95
N ASN A 211 3.99 27.16 -19.44
CA ASN A 211 2.79 26.34 -19.28
C ASN A 211 2.77 25.63 -17.91
N ALA A 212 1.73 24.84 -17.64
CA ALA A 212 1.55 24.15 -16.35
C ALA A 212 2.63 23.10 -16.00
N ARG A 213 3.61 22.88 -16.88
CA ARG A 213 4.76 21.99 -16.70
C ARG A 213 6.09 22.73 -16.61
N GLY A 214 6.09 24.07 -16.52
CA GLY A 214 7.32 24.88 -16.45
C GLY A 214 8.04 25.08 -17.79
N CYS A 215 7.44 24.62 -18.90
CA CYS A 215 8.05 24.79 -20.21
C CYS A 215 7.55 26.05 -20.92
N PRO A 216 8.42 26.75 -21.67
CA PRO A 216 8.01 27.79 -22.61
C PRO A 216 6.89 27.32 -23.54
N ARG A 217 6.07 28.26 -23.98
CA ARG A 217 5.08 27.99 -25.02
C ARG A 217 5.81 27.74 -26.33
N ASP A 218 5.45 26.67 -27.01
CA ASP A 218 5.94 26.28 -28.34
C ASP A 218 4.68 25.96 -29.16
N SER A 219 4.34 26.86 -30.10
CA SER A 219 3.05 26.87 -30.79
C SER A 219 3.02 25.99 -32.04
N ASP A 220 4.17 25.73 -32.69
CA ASP A 220 4.28 24.85 -33.84
C ASP A 220 4.91 23.48 -33.53
N PHE A 221 5.38 23.30 -32.30
CA PHE A 221 5.92 22.07 -31.73
C PHE A 221 7.21 21.61 -32.40
N ASP A 222 8.06 22.55 -32.81
CA ASP A 222 9.36 22.27 -33.41
C ASP A 222 10.49 22.06 -32.37
N GLY A 223 10.21 22.36 -31.10
CA GLY A 223 11.14 22.22 -29.98
C GLY A 223 11.85 23.52 -29.56
N VAL A 224 11.56 24.64 -30.20
CA VAL A 224 12.00 26.00 -29.83
C VAL A 224 10.80 26.79 -29.33
N GLY A 225 10.96 27.48 -28.18
CA GLY A 225 9.86 28.26 -27.61
C GLY A 225 9.54 29.50 -28.45
N ASP A 226 8.27 29.92 -28.49
CA ASP A 226 7.74 31.03 -29.29
C ASP A 226 8.54 32.35 -29.15
N ASP A 227 9.18 32.58 -27.99
CA ASP A 227 9.97 33.79 -27.73
C ASP A 227 11.38 33.74 -28.37
N ASP A 228 11.93 32.54 -28.56
CA ASP A 228 13.25 32.29 -29.15
C ASP A 228 13.17 31.82 -30.61
N ASP A 229 11.96 31.49 -31.08
CA ASP A 229 11.69 31.03 -32.43
C ASP A 229 11.64 32.19 -33.44
N GLN A 230 12.53 32.15 -34.43
CA GLN A 230 12.62 33.11 -35.53
C GLN A 230 11.76 32.71 -36.74
N CYS A 231 11.29 31.47 -36.78
CA CYS A 231 10.55 30.87 -37.88
C CYS A 231 9.20 30.32 -37.38
N PRO A 232 8.28 31.20 -36.94
CA PRO A 232 6.97 30.78 -36.48
C PRO A 232 6.24 30.07 -37.61
N ASN A 233 5.73 28.86 -37.34
CA ASN A 233 5.07 27.92 -38.27
C ASN A 233 6.01 26.96 -39.00
N THR A 234 7.08 26.50 -38.35
CA THR A 234 7.87 25.39 -38.87
C THR A 234 6.99 24.13 -39.01
N ALA A 235 7.09 23.46 -40.15
CA ALA A 235 6.30 22.26 -40.40
C ALA A 235 6.61 21.17 -39.37
N ARG A 236 5.55 20.50 -38.91
CA ARG A 236 5.66 19.47 -37.89
C ARG A 236 6.57 18.32 -38.34
N GLY A 237 7.65 18.10 -37.59
CA GLY A 237 8.64 17.06 -37.88
C GLY A 237 9.83 17.54 -38.71
N ALA A 238 9.88 18.82 -39.08
CA ALA A 238 11.08 19.44 -39.62
C ALA A 238 12.21 19.41 -38.58
N ILE A 239 13.44 19.27 -39.07
CA ILE A 239 14.63 19.36 -38.21
C ILE A 239 15.08 20.81 -38.19
N VAL A 240 14.88 21.47 -37.05
CA VAL A 240 15.20 22.88 -36.88
C VAL A 240 16.56 23.11 -36.25
N ASN A 241 17.11 24.31 -36.50
CA ASN A 241 18.30 24.80 -35.83
C ASN A 241 17.95 25.45 -34.46
N ALA A 242 18.94 26.04 -33.79
CA ALA A 242 18.76 26.63 -32.46
C ALA A 242 17.83 27.86 -32.41
N VAL A 243 17.36 28.37 -33.55
CA VAL A 243 16.43 29.50 -33.64
C VAL A 243 15.09 29.10 -34.30
N GLY A 244 14.77 27.81 -34.33
CA GLY A 244 13.48 27.30 -34.83
C GLY A 244 13.37 27.19 -36.35
N CYS A 245 14.45 27.44 -37.09
CA CYS A 245 14.39 27.46 -38.56
C CYS A 245 14.86 26.13 -39.17
N SER A 246 14.08 25.61 -40.13
CA SER A 246 14.42 24.45 -40.98
C SER A 246 15.04 24.87 -42.32
N ASP A 247 15.97 24.06 -42.82
CA ASP A 247 16.51 24.16 -44.19
C ASP A 247 15.56 23.61 -45.26
N ASP A 248 14.53 22.86 -44.84
CA ASP A 248 13.50 22.18 -45.64
C ASP A 248 12.15 22.47 -44.95
N GLN A 249 11.43 23.46 -45.45
CA GLN A 249 10.29 24.06 -44.75
C GLN A 249 9.02 23.20 -44.80
N ASP A 250 8.80 22.47 -45.89
CA ASP A 250 7.61 21.63 -46.08
C ASP A 250 7.87 20.12 -45.89
N VAL A 251 9.13 19.76 -45.61
CA VAL A 251 9.59 18.41 -45.22
C VAL A 251 9.36 17.40 -46.35
N ASP A 252 9.56 17.82 -47.59
CA ASP A 252 9.43 17.00 -48.79
C ASP A 252 10.75 16.32 -49.21
N GLY A 253 11.87 16.71 -48.57
CA GLY A 253 13.22 16.22 -48.82
C GLY A 253 14.10 17.12 -49.69
N TYR A 254 13.60 18.27 -50.15
CA TYR A 254 14.34 19.30 -50.87
C TYR A 254 14.62 20.48 -49.94
N LYS A 255 15.87 20.96 -49.96
CA LYS A 255 16.20 22.16 -49.20
C LYS A 255 15.60 23.38 -49.88
N ASN A 256 15.11 24.35 -49.10
CA ASN A 256 14.58 25.63 -49.55
C ASN A 256 15.48 26.34 -50.59
N SER A 257 16.80 26.16 -50.51
CA SER A 257 17.76 26.75 -51.45
C SER A 257 17.71 26.18 -52.88
N VAL A 258 17.15 24.99 -53.04
CA VAL A 258 17.07 24.25 -54.32
C VAL A 258 15.65 23.78 -54.64
N ASP A 259 14.68 24.13 -53.81
CA ASP A 259 13.28 23.80 -53.97
C ASP A 259 12.56 24.91 -54.75
N GLU A 260 11.99 24.55 -55.90
CA GLU A 260 11.21 25.44 -56.75
C GLU A 260 9.80 25.67 -56.18
N CYS A 261 9.33 24.79 -55.30
CA CYS A 261 7.98 24.75 -54.75
C CYS A 261 7.99 24.60 -53.22
N LEU A 262 8.30 25.71 -52.52
CA LEU A 262 8.42 25.82 -51.05
C LEU A 262 7.23 25.36 -50.18
N GLU A 263 6.12 24.95 -50.81
CA GLU A 263 4.94 24.44 -50.13
C GLU A 263 4.34 23.26 -50.92
N THR A 264 4.57 22.04 -50.43
CA THR A 264 3.88 20.83 -50.90
C THR A 264 2.98 20.22 -49.83
N ASN A 265 2.02 19.40 -50.26
CA ASN A 265 1.18 18.67 -49.30
C ASN A 265 2.03 17.64 -48.54
N LEU A 266 1.84 17.53 -47.23
CA LEU A 266 2.55 16.57 -46.39
C LEU A 266 2.48 15.13 -46.98
N GLY A 267 3.64 14.56 -47.31
CA GLY A 267 3.75 13.23 -47.92
C GLY A 267 3.49 13.17 -49.42
N ALA A 268 3.45 14.31 -50.12
CA ALA A 268 3.41 14.38 -51.56
C ALA A 268 4.63 13.69 -52.19
N ARG A 269 4.43 13.14 -53.39
CA ARG A 269 5.56 12.82 -54.27
C ARG A 269 5.94 14.09 -55.00
N VAL A 270 7.21 14.42 -54.97
CA VAL A 270 7.75 15.62 -55.63
C VAL A 270 8.65 15.22 -56.79
N ASP A 271 8.76 16.10 -57.78
CA ASP A 271 9.65 15.91 -58.92
C ASP A 271 11.11 16.30 -58.58
N SER A 272 11.96 16.48 -59.59
CA SER A 272 13.37 16.85 -59.39
C SER A 272 13.58 18.30 -58.91
N GLY A 273 12.54 19.13 -58.96
CA GLY A 273 12.56 20.52 -58.52
C GLY A 273 11.87 20.74 -57.18
N GLY A 274 11.42 19.68 -56.48
CA GLY A 274 10.64 19.80 -55.24
C GLY A 274 9.14 20.07 -55.48
N CYS A 275 8.67 20.05 -56.73
CA CYS A 275 7.27 20.35 -57.01
C CYS A 275 6.35 19.12 -56.89
N GLN A 276 5.22 19.28 -56.21
CA GLN A 276 4.24 18.21 -56.01
C GLN A 276 3.68 17.67 -57.34
N ILE A 277 3.75 16.35 -57.49
CA ILE A 277 3.15 15.60 -58.59
C ILE A 277 1.67 15.37 -58.28
N LEU A 278 0.81 16.25 -58.79
CA LEU A 278 -0.64 16.22 -58.55
C LEU A 278 -1.37 15.03 -59.21
N ALA A 279 -0.77 14.40 -60.23
CA ALA A 279 -1.35 13.26 -60.91
C ALA A 279 -0.28 12.28 -61.41
N VAL A 280 -0.34 11.04 -60.91
CA VAL A 280 0.35 9.89 -61.52
C VAL A 280 -0.66 9.17 -62.39
N ILE A 281 -0.61 9.35 -63.71
CA ILE A 281 -1.41 8.56 -64.64
C ILE A 281 -0.63 7.29 -64.98
N ASP A 282 -1.08 6.16 -64.44
CA ASP A 282 -0.59 4.85 -64.84
C ASP A 282 -1.24 4.43 -66.17
N LEU A 283 -0.42 4.23 -67.20
CA LEU A 283 -0.83 3.79 -68.53
C LEU A 283 -0.22 2.42 -68.85
N PRO A 284 -0.64 1.35 -68.13
CA PRO A 284 0.00 0.04 -68.22
C PRO A 284 -0.12 -0.62 -69.61
N SER A 285 -1.06 -0.14 -70.43
CA SER A 285 -1.29 -0.60 -71.79
C SER A 285 -0.39 0.07 -72.83
N VAL A 286 0.14 1.28 -72.57
CA VAL A 286 0.93 2.03 -73.54
C VAL A 286 2.33 1.41 -73.68
N LYS A 287 2.72 1.09 -74.91
CA LYS A 287 4.02 0.47 -75.22
C LYS A 287 4.83 1.37 -76.14
N PHE A 288 6.13 1.46 -75.86
CA PHE A 288 7.12 2.09 -76.72
C PHE A 288 7.80 1.06 -77.61
N GLU A 289 8.25 1.49 -78.78
CA GLU A 289 9.14 0.68 -79.60
C GLU A 289 10.44 0.37 -78.84
N THR A 290 11.03 -0.79 -79.09
CA THR A 290 12.19 -1.24 -78.31
C THR A 290 13.39 -0.31 -78.52
N GLY A 291 13.86 0.31 -77.43
CA GLY A 291 15.00 1.24 -77.47
C GLY A 291 14.69 2.59 -78.10
N SER A 292 13.42 2.97 -78.22
CA SER A 292 12.95 4.21 -78.84
C SER A 292 12.00 4.95 -77.89
N ASP A 293 11.93 6.28 -78.02
CA ASP A 293 10.93 7.14 -77.39
C ASP A 293 9.62 7.20 -78.20
N THR A 294 9.55 6.47 -79.32
CA THR A 294 8.37 6.38 -80.19
C THR A 294 7.36 5.36 -79.64
N ILE A 295 6.09 5.75 -79.64
CA ILE A 295 4.97 4.90 -79.16
C ILE A 295 4.55 3.93 -80.27
N VAL A 296 4.29 2.67 -79.91
CA VAL A 296 3.79 1.66 -80.86
C VAL A 296 2.40 2.07 -81.39
N ASP A 297 2.24 1.99 -82.71
CA ASP A 297 0.98 2.30 -83.40
C ASP A 297 -0.22 1.58 -82.74
N GLY A 298 -1.25 2.37 -82.41
CA GLY A 298 -2.47 1.91 -81.73
C GLY A 298 -2.62 2.40 -80.28
N TYR A 299 -1.53 2.70 -79.57
CA TYR A 299 -1.58 3.20 -78.20
C TYR A 299 -1.66 4.73 -78.08
N GLN A 300 -1.44 5.46 -79.17
CA GLN A 300 -1.55 6.92 -79.21
C GLN A 300 -2.93 7.44 -78.76
N ILE A 301 -4.00 6.68 -79.05
CA ILE A 301 -5.36 7.06 -78.65
C ILE A 301 -5.52 7.05 -77.13
N GLU A 302 -4.92 6.07 -76.44
CA GLU A 302 -4.98 5.98 -74.98
C GLU A 302 -4.16 7.10 -74.33
N LEU A 303 -2.97 7.40 -74.86
CA LEU A 303 -2.17 8.53 -74.39
C LEU A 303 -2.90 9.86 -74.58
N ASN A 304 -3.52 10.09 -75.75
CA ASN A 304 -4.26 11.32 -76.02
C ASN A 304 -5.48 11.47 -75.10
N ARG A 305 -6.16 10.36 -74.76
CA ARG A 305 -7.29 10.38 -73.82
C ARG A 305 -6.84 10.74 -72.40
N ALA A 306 -5.71 10.19 -71.96
CA ALA A 306 -5.12 10.53 -70.68
C ALA A 306 -4.68 12.00 -70.63
N ALA A 307 -4.00 12.48 -71.67
CA ALA A 307 -3.60 13.88 -71.79
C ALA A 307 -4.80 14.85 -71.73
N ALA A 308 -5.93 14.49 -72.35
CA ALA A 308 -7.16 15.30 -72.31
C ALA A 308 -7.80 15.36 -70.91
N SER A 309 -7.48 14.44 -69.99
CA SER A 309 -7.99 14.44 -68.61
C SER A 309 -7.20 15.32 -67.64
N LEU A 310 -6.07 15.88 -68.10
CA LEU A 310 -5.17 16.72 -67.31
C LEU A 310 -5.38 18.23 -67.53
N VAL A 311 -6.39 18.63 -68.31
CA VAL A 311 -6.71 20.04 -68.64
C VAL A 311 -7.85 20.56 -67.78
#